data_AF-A0A3B4ASF1-F1
#
_entry.id   AF-A0A3B4ASF1-F1
#
_cell.length_a   1.000
_cell.length_b   1.000
_cell.length_c   1.000
_cell.angle_alpha   90.00
_cell.angle_beta   90.00
_cell.angle_gamma   90.00
#
_symmetry.space_group_name_H-M   'P 1'
#
loop_
_entity.id
_entity.type
_entity.pdbx_description
1 polymer ?
#
loop_
_entity_poly.entity_id
_entity_poly.type
_entity_poly.pdbx_seq_one_letter_code
_entity_poly.pdbx_strand_id
1 'polypeptide(L)'
;MSAADKFLYVDRNVVNNPLAQADWASKKLVWVPSERLGFEPGSVKEERGDECVVELVDSGKKVRVNKDDIQKMNPPKFSKVEDMAELTCLNEASVLHNLKERYYSGLIYTYSGLFCVVINPYKNLPIYSEEIVDMYKGKKRHEMPPHIYAITDTAYRSMMQDREDQSILCTGESGAGKTENTKKVIQYLAHVASSHKTKKDQVSGELEKQLLQANPILEAFGNAKTVKNDNSSRFGKFIRINFDVNGYIVGANIETYLLEKSRAIRQAKDERTFHVFYYMLTGAGDKLRSKACRNETYPSLCLSTVPVHAYCLGIGFDFAWIYGGL
;
A
#
# COMPACT_ATOMS: atom_id res chain seq x y z
N MET A 1 -4.80 17.44 20.34
CA MET A 1 -4.38 16.40 19.38
C MET A 1 -5.61 15.95 18.62
N SER A 2 -5.57 16.09 17.29
CA SER A 2 -6.61 15.55 16.41
C SER A 2 -6.66 14.02 16.54
N ALA A 3 -7.75 13.39 16.11
CA ALA A 3 -7.82 11.92 16.05
C ALA A 3 -6.75 11.34 15.11
N ALA A 4 -6.32 12.10 14.09
CA ALA A 4 -5.29 11.71 13.14
C ALA A 4 -3.88 11.72 13.75
N ASP A 5 -3.60 12.62 14.70
CA ASP A 5 -2.27 12.79 15.29
C ASP A 5 -1.79 11.47 15.94
N LYS A 6 -2.71 10.73 16.57
CA LYS A 6 -2.42 9.43 17.20
C LYS A 6 -1.96 8.35 16.21
N PHE A 7 -2.32 8.50 14.93
CA PHE A 7 -1.99 7.55 13.85
C PHE A 7 -0.86 8.03 12.94
N LEU A 8 -0.25 9.18 13.25
CA LEU A 8 0.89 9.74 12.53
C LEU A 8 2.10 9.97 13.43
N TYR A 9 1.89 10.39 14.67
CA TYR A 9 2.95 10.74 15.61
C TYR A 9 3.17 9.65 16.65
N VAL A 10 4.44 9.43 16.98
CA VAL A 10 4.84 8.57 18.10
C VAL A 10 4.67 9.33 19.41
N ASP A 11 4.04 8.71 20.40
CA ASP A 11 4.04 9.24 21.76
C ASP A 11 5.42 9.06 22.42
N ARG A 12 6.27 10.10 22.31
CA ARG A 12 7.65 10.09 22.81
C ARG A 12 7.75 10.16 24.34
N ASN A 13 6.67 10.54 25.04
CA ASN A 13 6.68 10.56 26.50
C ASN A 13 6.77 9.15 27.09
N VAL A 14 6.23 8.15 26.38
CA VAL A 14 6.29 6.74 26.76
C VAL A 14 7.64 6.12 26.41
N VAL A 15 8.28 6.58 25.33
CA VAL A 15 9.54 6.01 24.79
C VAL A 15 10.77 6.40 25.63
N ASN A 16 10.78 7.59 26.23
CA ASN A 16 11.93 8.12 26.98
C ASN A 16 11.88 7.79 28.48
N ASN A 17 11.59 6.54 28.84
CA ASN A 17 11.58 6.10 30.24
C ASN A 17 12.99 5.72 30.73
N PRO A 18 13.57 6.41 31.74
CA PRO A 18 14.91 6.10 32.27
C PRO A 18 15.04 4.66 32.80
N LEU A 19 13.95 4.07 33.30
CA LEU A 19 13.94 2.70 33.82
C LEU A 19 14.22 1.67 32.72
N ALA A 20 13.65 1.87 31.53
CA ALA A 20 13.88 0.97 30.38
C ALA A 20 15.34 1.02 29.92
N GLN A 21 15.96 2.21 29.97
CA GLN A 21 17.35 2.37 29.59
C GLN A 21 18.31 1.68 30.59
N ALA A 22 18.03 1.77 31.89
CA ALA A 22 18.78 1.06 32.91
C ALA A 22 18.63 -0.48 32.79
N ASP A 23 17.42 -0.95 32.48
CA ASP A 23 17.14 -2.38 32.31
C ASP A 23 17.88 -2.96 31.09
N TRP A 24 17.89 -2.23 29.98
CA TRP A 24 18.63 -2.63 28.77
C TRP A 24 20.13 -2.76 29.01
N ALA A 25 20.72 -1.77 29.71
CA ALA A 25 22.15 -1.77 29.99
C ALA A 25 22.57 -2.92 30.94
N SER A 26 21.71 -3.30 31.88
CA SER A 26 22.02 -4.33 32.87
C SER A 26 21.84 -5.76 32.35
N LYS A 27 20.91 -6.01 31.42
CA LYS A 27 20.48 -7.36 31.04
C LYS A 27 21.14 -7.98 29.80
N LYS A 28 22.09 -7.29 29.13
CA LYS A 28 22.71 -7.76 27.87
C LYS A 28 21.66 -8.34 26.91
N LEU A 29 20.65 -7.53 26.59
CA LEU A 29 19.50 -7.98 25.79
C LEU A 29 19.89 -8.25 24.34
N VAL A 30 19.33 -9.33 23.80
CA VAL A 30 19.55 -9.83 22.45
C VAL A 30 18.24 -10.35 21.85
N TRP A 31 18.20 -10.48 20.53
CA TRP A 31 17.14 -11.17 19.81
C TRP A 31 17.54 -12.62 19.55
N VAL A 32 16.61 -13.54 19.77
CA VAL A 32 16.76 -14.96 19.43
C VAL A 32 15.64 -15.41 18.49
N PRO A 33 15.91 -16.39 17.59
CA PRO A 33 14.90 -16.92 16.69
C PRO A 33 13.72 -17.54 17.43
N SER A 34 12.51 -17.35 16.91
CA SER A 34 11.27 -17.88 17.47
C SER A 34 10.37 -18.36 16.34
N GLU A 35 9.97 -19.64 16.36
CA GLU A 35 9.09 -20.22 15.33
C GLU A 35 7.73 -19.48 15.26
N ARG A 36 7.29 -18.90 16.38
CA ARG A 36 5.98 -18.24 16.48
C ARG A 36 6.05 -16.75 16.17
N LEU A 37 7.09 -16.07 16.63
CA LEU A 37 7.20 -14.60 16.56
C LEU A 37 8.21 -14.10 15.52
N GLY A 38 8.92 -15.00 14.84
CA GLY A 38 10.12 -14.70 14.06
C GLY A 38 11.32 -14.50 14.97
N PHE A 39 11.25 -13.49 15.84
CA PHE A 39 12.26 -13.21 16.87
C PHE A 39 11.62 -12.82 18.20
N GLU A 40 12.29 -13.14 19.30
CA GLU A 40 11.87 -12.80 20.65
C GLU A 40 13.03 -12.25 21.48
N PRO A 41 12.76 -11.36 22.46
CA PRO A 41 13.80 -10.76 23.28
C PRO A 41 14.30 -11.74 24.35
N GLY A 42 15.61 -11.80 24.52
CA GLY A 42 16.28 -12.65 25.52
C GLY A 42 17.46 -11.95 26.19
N SER A 43 17.89 -12.49 27.32
CA SER A 43 19.06 -12.04 28.09
C SER A 43 20.09 -13.16 28.11
N VAL A 44 21.31 -12.88 27.64
CA VAL A 44 22.42 -13.86 27.68
C VAL A 44 22.83 -14.10 29.14
N LYS A 45 22.77 -15.36 29.59
CA LYS A 45 23.15 -15.76 30.96
C LYS A 45 24.51 -16.44 31.02
N GLU A 46 24.77 -17.36 30.11
CA GLU A 46 26.02 -18.10 30.04
C GLU A 46 26.47 -18.25 28.59
N GLU A 47 27.79 -18.16 28.39
CA GLU A 47 28.43 -18.47 27.11
C GLU A 47 29.26 -19.74 27.27
N ARG A 48 29.03 -20.74 26.42
CA ARG A 48 29.70 -22.04 26.45
C ARG A 48 30.21 -22.39 25.05
N GLY A 49 31.45 -22.02 24.75
CA GLY A 49 32.04 -22.21 23.43
C GLY A 49 31.23 -21.46 22.37
N ASP A 50 30.67 -22.20 21.40
CA ASP A 50 29.86 -21.68 20.29
C ASP A 50 28.37 -21.55 20.61
N GLU A 51 27.94 -22.04 21.79
CA GLU A 51 26.55 -21.95 22.24
C GLU A 51 26.40 -20.95 23.39
N CYS A 52 25.22 -20.34 23.49
CA CYS A 52 24.81 -19.47 24.58
C CYS A 52 23.53 -19.97 25.22
N VAL A 53 23.45 -19.85 26.54
CA VAL A 53 22.19 -20.01 27.29
C VAL A 53 21.55 -18.64 27.41
N VAL A 54 20.42 -18.46 26.74
CA VAL A 54 19.64 -17.22 26.74
C VAL A 54 18.34 -17.44 27.53
N GLU A 55 18.03 -16.52 28.43
CA GLU A 55 16.75 -16.51 29.15
C GLU A 55 15.79 -15.55 28.45
N LEU A 56 14.66 -16.08 28.00
CA LEU A 56 13.64 -15.31 27.30
C LEU A 56 12.96 -14.31 28.24
N VAL A 57 12.83 -13.05 27.81
CA VAL A 57 12.29 -11.98 28.67
C VAL A 57 10.81 -12.22 29.02
N ASP A 58 10.01 -12.68 28.05
CA ASP A 58 8.57 -12.81 28.23
C ASP A 58 8.15 -14.07 29.00
N SER A 59 8.88 -15.18 28.83
CA SER A 59 8.52 -16.48 29.40
C SER A 59 9.41 -16.93 30.57
N GLY A 60 10.58 -16.30 30.76
CA GLY A 60 11.60 -16.73 31.72
C GLY A 60 12.25 -18.08 31.37
N LYS A 61 11.89 -18.70 30.24
CA LYS A 61 12.44 -19.98 29.81
C LYS A 61 13.89 -19.78 29.36
N LYS A 62 14.77 -20.70 29.78
CA LYS A 62 16.15 -20.77 29.30
C LYS A 62 16.21 -21.66 28.06
N VAL A 63 16.76 -21.11 26.98
CA VAL A 63 16.98 -21.80 25.71
C VAL A 63 18.47 -21.79 25.39
N ARG A 64 18.92 -22.83 24.70
CA ARG A 64 20.28 -22.89 24.18
C ARG A 64 20.24 -22.57 22.69
N VAL A 65 21.03 -21.59 22.28
CA VAL A 65 21.09 -21.08 20.91
C VAL A 65 22.55 -20.92 20.50
N ASN A 66 22.84 -21.09 19.21
CA ASN A 66 24.17 -20.81 18.68
C ASN A 66 24.45 -19.30 18.79
N LYS A 67 25.68 -18.91 19.08
CA LYS A 67 26.11 -17.51 19.11
C LYS A 67 25.82 -16.76 17.81
N ASP A 68 25.93 -17.44 16.67
CA ASP A 68 25.72 -16.85 15.34
C ASP A 68 24.23 -16.56 15.05
N ASP A 69 23.31 -17.24 15.74
CA ASP A 69 21.86 -17.01 15.60
C ASP A 69 21.36 -15.83 16.45
N ILE A 70 22.21 -15.31 17.35
CA ILE A 70 21.87 -14.22 18.26
C ILE A 70 22.09 -12.88 17.56
N GLN A 71 21.05 -12.04 17.52
CA GLN A 71 21.16 -10.69 16.97
C GLN A 71 21.17 -9.62 18.07
N LYS A 72 21.97 -8.57 17.89
CA LYS A 72 22.08 -7.46 18.85
C LYS A 72 20.76 -6.70 18.95
N MET A 73 20.33 -6.36 20.17
CA MET A 73 19.12 -5.56 20.40
C MET A 73 19.44 -4.08 20.49
N ASN A 74 18.69 -3.26 19.76
CA ASN A 74 18.81 -1.80 19.84
C ASN A 74 18.34 -1.27 21.21
N PRO A 75 18.94 -0.17 21.72
CA PRO A 75 18.47 0.48 22.94
C PRO A 75 17.00 0.94 22.85
N PRO A 76 16.25 1.01 23.98
CA PRO A 76 14.84 1.39 24.00
C PRO A 76 14.52 2.76 23.39
N LYS A 77 15.49 3.68 23.34
CA LYS A 77 15.36 4.99 22.68
C LYS A 77 15.00 4.89 21.18
N PHE A 78 15.28 3.75 20.55
CA PHE A 78 14.97 3.47 19.16
C PHE A 78 13.60 2.80 18.95
N SER A 79 12.78 2.71 20.01
CA SER A 79 11.42 2.19 19.89
C SER A 79 10.58 3.07 18.96
N LYS A 80 9.93 2.44 17.98
CA LYS A 80 9.06 3.07 16.98
C LYS A 80 9.74 4.16 16.15
N VAL A 81 11.02 3.99 15.82
CA VAL A 81 11.78 4.94 15.00
C VAL A 81 11.10 5.19 13.65
N GLU A 82 11.13 6.44 13.20
CA GLU A 82 10.50 6.89 11.97
C GLU A 82 11.28 6.45 10.72
N ASP A 83 12.61 6.42 10.80
CA ASP A 83 13.51 5.89 9.76
C ASP A 83 14.39 4.77 10.32
N MET A 84 14.24 3.57 9.75
CA MET A 84 15.02 2.40 10.19
C MET A 84 16.51 2.53 9.88
N ALA A 85 16.93 3.46 9.02
CA ALA A 85 18.34 3.77 8.80
C ALA A 85 19.02 4.40 10.04
N GLU A 86 18.25 4.90 11.00
CA GLU A 86 18.78 5.46 12.25
C GLU A 86 19.11 4.39 13.31
N LEU A 87 18.69 3.14 13.10
CA LEU A 87 18.96 2.04 14.02
C LEU A 87 20.46 1.78 14.10
N THR A 88 21.00 1.67 15.32
CA THR A 88 22.43 1.36 15.52
C THR A 88 22.76 -0.07 15.09
N CYS A 89 21.88 -1.02 15.40
CA CYS A 89 21.98 -2.40 14.97
C CYS A 89 20.95 -2.67 13.89
N LEU A 90 21.36 -2.64 12.62
CA LEU A 90 20.48 -2.97 11.50
C LEU A 90 20.52 -4.49 11.27
N ASN A 91 19.53 -5.18 11.81
CA ASN A 91 19.35 -6.62 11.64
C ASN A 91 17.87 -6.97 11.43
N GLU A 92 17.60 -8.17 10.95
CA GLU A 92 16.26 -8.63 10.60
C GLU A 92 15.29 -8.52 11.80
N ALA A 93 15.75 -8.90 12.99
CA ALA A 93 14.95 -8.84 14.21
C ALA A 93 14.55 -7.39 14.58
N SER A 94 15.48 -6.44 14.44
CA SER A 94 15.22 -5.03 14.77
C SER A 94 14.29 -4.36 13.77
N VAL A 95 14.44 -4.67 12.47
CA VAL A 95 13.52 -4.21 11.43
C VAL A 95 12.11 -4.75 11.67
N LEU A 96 11.99 -6.07 11.90
CA LEU A 96 10.72 -6.71 12.22
C LEU A 96 10.09 -6.10 13.48
N HIS A 97 10.86 -5.91 14.54
CA HIS A 97 10.38 -5.33 15.79
C HIS A 97 9.86 -3.91 15.60
N ASN A 98 10.61 -3.04 14.92
CA ASN A 98 10.19 -1.66 14.71
C ASN A 98 8.90 -1.58 13.91
N LEU A 99 8.82 -2.34 12.81
CA LEU A 99 7.63 -2.43 11.97
C LEU A 99 6.42 -2.96 12.77
N LYS A 100 6.61 -3.99 13.59
CA LYS A 100 5.57 -4.58 14.44
C LYS A 100 5.03 -3.58 15.46
N GLU A 101 5.91 -2.91 16.20
CA GLU A 101 5.52 -1.92 17.22
C GLU A 101 4.78 -0.72 16.63
N ARG A 102 5.26 -0.22 15.49
CA ARG A 102 4.62 0.87 14.76
C ARG A 102 3.25 0.44 14.24
N TYR A 103 3.15 -0.74 13.64
CA TYR A 103 1.89 -1.29 13.13
C TYR A 103 0.83 -1.43 14.22
N TYR A 104 1.17 -2.02 15.39
CA TYR A 104 0.23 -2.14 16.50
C TYR A 104 -0.12 -0.78 17.15
N SER A 105 0.73 0.24 16.98
CA SER A 105 0.41 1.63 17.34
C SER A 105 -0.42 2.36 16.28
N GLY A 106 -0.74 1.71 15.16
CA GLY A 106 -1.49 2.30 14.05
C GLY A 106 -0.65 3.17 13.10
N LEU A 107 0.68 3.14 13.24
CA LEU A 107 1.65 3.84 12.39
C LEU A 107 2.07 2.91 11.25
N ILE A 108 1.42 3.01 10.10
CA ILE A 108 1.63 2.07 8.99
C ILE A 108 2.78 2.43 8.04
N TYR A 109 3.19 3.69 8.03
CA TYR A 109 4.29 4.20 7.21
C TYR A 109 5.56 4.27 8.04
N THR A 110 6.65 3.73 7.51
CA THR A 110 7.98 3.77 8.14
C THR A 110 9.03 3.95 7.06
N TYR A 111 9.98 4.86 7.25
CA TYR A 111 11.08 5.04 6.32
C TYR A 111 12.15 3.95 6.49
N SER A 112 12.83 3.64 5.40
CA SER A 112 13.98 2.74 5.35
C SER A 112 15.02 3.35 4.41
N GLY A 113 15.74 4.36 4.90
CA GLY A 113 16.69 5.11 4.08
C GLY A 113 15.97 5.84 2.93
N LEU A 114 16.20 5.46 1.68
CA LEU A 114 15.55 6.14 0.54
C LEU A 114 14.11 5.67 0.30
N PHE A 115 13.74 4.50 0.81
CA PHE A 115 12.44 3.88 0.55
C PHE A 115 11.48 4.06 1.74
N CYS A 116 10.21 3.72 1.52
CA CYS A 116 9.20 3.67 2.58
C CYS A 116 8.53 2.30 2.59
N VAL A 117 8.50 1.68 3.78
CA VAL A 117 7.78 0.44 4.05
C VAL A 117 6.38 0.81 4.54
N VAL A 118 5.38 0.17 3.93
CA VAL A 118 3.96 0.38 4.24
C VAL A 118 3.32 -0.94 4.56
N ILE A 119 2.74 -1.07 5.76
CA ILE A 119 2.00 -2.28 6.16
C ILE A 119 0.51 -2.01 6.00
N ASN A 120 -0.20 -2.88 5.27
CA ASN A 120 -1.63 -2.73 5.04
C ASN A 120 -2.40 -2.75 6.39
N PRO A 121 -3.12 -1.68 6.77
CA PRO A 121 -3.83 -1.62 8.04
C PRO A 121 -5.06 -2.54 8.12
N TYR A 122 -5.63 -2.97 6.98
CA TYR A 122 -6.94 -3.63 6.90
C TYR A 122 -8.08 -2.90 7.63
N LYS A 123 -7.90 -1.60 7.90
CA LYS A 123 -8.88 -0.72 8.54
C LYS A 123 -8.74 0.69 8.00
N ASN A 124 -9.82 1.45 8.05
CA ASN A 124 -9.80 2.86 7.68
C ASN A 124 -9.11 3.66 8.77
N LEU A 125 -8.01 4.31 8.41
CA LEU A 125 -7.28 5.23 9.28
C LEU A 125 -7.62 6.68 8.92
N PRO A 126 -7.83 7.58 9.89
CA PRO A 126 -8.18 8.98 9.65
C PRO A 126 -6.95 9.83 9.26
N ILE A 127 -6.09 9.32 8.38
CA ILE A 127 -4.81 9.95 7.99
C ILE A 127 -4.82 10.50 6.55
N TYR A 128 -5.98 10.49 5.88
CA TYR A 128 -6.12 10.90 4.47
C TYR A 128 -7.17 11.99 4.26
N SER A 129 -7.25 12.97 5.16
CA SER A 129 -8.11 14.16 5.01
C SER A 129 -7.38 15.29 4.27
N GLU A 130 -8.13 16.29 3.80
CA GLU A 130 -7.58 17.51 3.19
C GLU A 130 -6.70 18.29 4.18
N GLU A 131 -7.08 18.33 5.47
CA GLU A 131 -6.26 18.92 6.53
C GLU A 131 -4.86 18.31 6.59
N ILE A 132 -4.76 16.98 6.43
CA ILE A 132 -3.48 16.28 6.40
C ILE A 132 -2.72 16.61 5.11
N VAL A 133 -3.40 16.73 3.96
CA VAL A 133 -2.75 17.15 2.71
C VAL A 133 -2.06 18.51 2.87
N ASP A 134 -2.77 19.50 3.42
CA ASP A 134 -2.23 20.84 3.67
C ASP A 134 -1.10 20.83 4.70
N MET A 135 -1.17 19.94 5.70
CA MET A 135 -0.12 19.76 6.69
C MET A 135 1.20 19.29 6.06
N TYR A 136 1.17 18.42 5.04
CA TYR A 136 2.36 17.91 4.36
C TYR A 136 2.85 18.81 3.20
N LYS A 137 2.01 19.72 2.71
CA LYS A 137 2.31 20.60 1.56
C LYS A 137 3.59 21.42 1.77
N GLY A 138 4.59 21.17 0.93
CA GLY A 138 5.86 21.89 0.95
C GLY A 138 6.74 21.63 2.19
N LYS A 139 6.42 20.62 3.00
CA LYS A 139 7.20 20.27 4.20
C LYS A 139 8.36 19.35 3.87
N LYS A 140 9.51 19.56 4.52
CA LYS A 140 10.66 18.67 4.36
C LYS A 140 10.38 17.32 5.03
N ARG A 141 11.07 16.28 4.56
CA ARG A 141 10.92 14.90 5.03
C ARG A 141 11.08 14.71 6.55
N HIS A 142 11.92 15.50 7.21
CA HIS A 142 12.16 15.41 8.66
C HIS A 142 11.24 16.33 9.49
N GLU A 143 10.47 17.20 8.85
CA GLU A 143 9.55 18.12 9.55
C GLU A 143 8.23 17.43 9.89
N MET A 144 7.91 16.34 9.19
CA MET A 144 6.66 15.60 9.28
C MET A 144 6.96 14.10 9.40
N PRO A 145 6.10 13.32 10.08
CA PRO A 145 6.31 11.88 10.22
C PRO A 145 6.17 11.16 8.87
N PRO A 146 6.59 9.89 8.78
CA PRO A 146 6.52 9.13 7.54
C PRO A 146 5.08 9.01 7.01
N HIS A 147 4.88 9.37 5.74
CA HIS A 147 3.58 9.27 5.08
C HIS A 147 3.71 9.25 3.54
N ILE A 148 2.72 8.70 2.84
CA ILE A 148 2.69 8.68 1.37
C ILE A 148 2.69 10.09 0.75
N TYR A 149 2.06 11.05 1.43
CA TYR A 149 2.04 12.45 1.00
C TYR A 149 3.43 13.09 1.05
N ALA A 150 4.25 12.75 2.05
CA ALA A 150 5.63 13.25 2.12
C ALA A 150 6.48 12.73 0.95
N ILE A 151 6.30 11.47 0.54
CA ILE A 151 6.98 10.88 -0.63
C ILE A 151 6.53 11.58 -1.90
N THR A 152 5.23 11.80 -2.03
CA THR A 152 4.62 12.45 -3.20
C THR A 152 5.09 13.90 -3.34
N ASP A 153 5.08 14.66 -2.24
CA ASP A 153 5.53 16.05 -2.20
C ASP A 153 7.03 16.18 -2.46
N THR A 154 7.83 15.24 -1.94
CA THR A 154 9.27 15.18 -2.22
C THR A 154 9.52 14.96 -3.71
N ALA A 155 8.86 13.96 -4.33
CA ALA A 155 8.99 13.70 -5.76
C ALA A 155 8.52 14.90 -6.60
N TYR A 156 7.37 15.49 -6.27
CA TYR A 156 6.85 16.66 -6.98
C TYR A 156 7.81 17.87 -6.88
N ARG A 157 8.38 18.14 -5.70
CA ARG A 157 9.36 19.22 -5.54
C ARG A 157 10.67 18.94 -6.26
N SER A 158 11.21 17.73 -6.17
CA SER A 158 12.42 17.34 -6.91
C SER A 158 12.22 17.48 -8.41
N MET A 159 11.07 17.06 -8.96
CA MET A 159 10.73 17.27 -10.37
C MET A 159 10.79 18.76 -10.76
N MET A 160 10.21 19.64 -9.94
CA MET A 160 10.19 21.09 -10.21
C MET A 160 11.55 21.76 -10.03
N GLN A 161 12.36 21.28 -9.08
CA GLN A 161 13.68 21.85 -8.76
C GLN A 161 14.75 21.38 -9.75
N ASP A 162 14.85 20.08 -9.95
CA ASP A 162 15.90 19.44 -10.75
C ASP A 162 15.53 19.37 -12.24
N ARG A 163 14.26 19.64 -12.58
CA ARG A 163 13.69 19.56 -13.94
C ARG A 163 13.87 18.17 -14.57
N GLU A 164 13.77 17.14 -13.73
CA GLU A 164 13.88 15.74 -14.12
C GLU A 164 12.58 15.00 -13.79
N ASP A 165 12.07 14.22 -14.75
CA ASP A 165 10.86 13.42 -14.59
C ASP A 165 11.02 12.40 -13.44
N GLN A 166 9.98 12.26 -12.60
CA GLN A 166 10.00 11.41 -11.42
C GLN A 166 9.07 10.21 -11.55
N SER A 167 9.36 9.14 -10.81
CA SER A 167 8.49 7.96 -10.75
C SER A 167 8.29 7.48 -9.31
N ILE A 168 7.05 7.08 -8.99
CA ILE A 168 6.70 6.46 -7.71
C ILE A 168 6.28 5.02 -7.98
N LEU A 169 7.13 4.08 -7.57
CA LEU A 169 6.90 2.65 -7.78
C LEU A 169 6.33 1.99 -6.51
N CYS A 170 5.08 1.53 -6.58
CA CYS A 170 4.47 0.74 -5.51
C CYS A 170 4.77 -0.75 -5.71
N THR A 171 5.65 -1.32 -4.89
CA THR A 171 5.97 -2.76 -4.91
C THR A 171 5.21 -3.54 -3.82
N GLY A 172 5.26 -4.88 -3.89
CA GLY A 172 4.69 -5.77 -2.89
C GLY A 172 3.76 -6.84 -3.48
N GLU A 173 3.43 -7.83 -2.67
CA GLU A 173 2.56 -8.94 -3.08
C GLU A 173 1.13 -8.50 -3.40
N SER A 174 0.34 -9.41 -3.98
CA SER A 174 -1.09 -9.18 -4.20
C SER A 174 -1.78 -8.96 -2.85
N GLY A 175 -2.51 -7.84 -2.71
CA GLY A 175 -3.18 -7.46 -1.46
C GLY A 175 -2.36 -6.56 -0.54
N ALA A 176 -1.09 -6.25 -0.86
CA ALA A 176 -0.24 -5.39 -0.04
C ALA A 176 -0.67 -3.90 0.02
N GLY A 177 -1.64 -3.48 -0.81
CA GLY A 177 -2.15 -2.09 -0.82
C GLY A 177 -1.54 -1.17 -1.89
N LYS A 178 -0.91 -1.72 -2.94
CA LYS A 178 -0.34 -0.95 -4.06
C LYS A 178 -1.33 0.05 -4.67
N THR A 179 -2.51 -0.44 -5.05
CA THR A 179 -3.57 0.35 -5.70
C THR A 179 -4.04 1.52 -4.81
N GLU A 180 -4.21 1.28 -3.51
CA GLU A 180 -4.66 2.32 -2.57
C GLU A 180 -3.62 3.41 -2.39
N ASN A 181 -2.33 3.04 -2.24
CA ASN A 181 -1.26 4.04 -2.19
C ASN A 181 -1.18 4.88 -3.47
N THR A 182 -1.32 4.26 -4.65
CA THR A 182 -1.38 5.01 -5.93
C THR A 182 -2.55 5.99 -5.97
N LYS A 183 -3.74 5.61 -5.47
CA LYS A 183 -4.88 6.55 -5.36
C LYS A 183 -4.54 7.75 -4.47
N LYS A 184 -3.84 7.53 -3.36
CA LYS A 184 -3.43 8.60 -2.43
C LYS A 184 -2.37 9.53 -3.02
N VAL A 185 -1.43 9.01 -3.80
CA VAL A 185 -0.48 9.82 -4.58
C VAL A 185 -1.23 10.76 -5.53
N ILE A 186 -2.18 10.22 -6.32
CA ILE A 186 -2.98 11.02 -7.25
C ILE A 186 -3.83 12.04 -6.52
N GLN A 187 -4.49 11.65 -5.43
CA GLN A 187 -5.30 12.54 -4.59
C GLN A 187 -4.47 13.73 -4.07
N TYR A 188 -3.24 13.48 -3.63
CA TYR A 188 -2.34 14.53 -3.15
C TYR A 188 -1.94 15.51 -4.26
N LEU A 189 -1.48 14.99 -5.40
CA LEU A 189 -1.09 15.82 -6.55
C LEU A 189 -2.27 16.64 -7.08
N ALA A 190 -3.46 16.04 -7.16
CA ALA A 190 -4.68 16.71 -7.56
C ALA A 190 -5.05 17.89 -6.65
N HIS A 191 -4.66 17.87 -5.38
CA HIS A 191 -4.90 18.99 -4.46
C HIS A 191 -3.80 20.04 -4.52
N VAL A 192 -2.53 19.61 -4.55
CA VAL A 192 -1.37 20.52 -4.44
C VAL A 192 -1.04 21.21 -5.76
N ALA A 193 -1.21 20.52 -6.88
CA ALA A 193 -0.83 20.96 -8.22
C ALA A 193 -2.03 21.36 -9.09
N SER A 194 -3.21 21.60 -8.49
CA SER A 194 -4.38 22.11 -9.22
C SER A 194 -4.22 23.58 -9.55
N SER A 195 -4.56 23.96 -10.79
CA SER A 195 -4.67 25.36 -11.19
C SER A 195 -5.89 25.98 -10.51
N HIS A 196 -5.66 26.81 -9.49
CA HIS A 196 -6.75 27.48 -8.77
C HIS A 196 -7.31 28.62 -9.64
N LYS A 197 -8.17 28.29 -10.61
CA LYS A 197 -9.05 29.27 -11.24
C LYS A 197 -10.02 29.80 -10.18
N THR A 198 -9.65 30.89 -9.52
CA THR A 198 -10.49 31.79 -8.69
C THR A 198 -11.44 31.10 -7.69
N LYS A 199 -11.24 31.39 -6.39
CA LYS A 199 -11.97 30.95 -5.18
C LYS A 199 -13.52 30.89 -5.19
N LYS A 200 -14.24 31.10 -6.29
CA LYS A 200 -15.70 31.03 -6.37
C LYS A 200 -16.27 29.64 -6.70
N ASP A 201 -15.48 28.71 -7.24
CA ASP A 201 -15.91 27.32 -7.43
C ASP A 201 -14.87 26.38 -6.81
N GLN A 202 -15.07 25.97 -5.55
CA GLN A 202 -14.31 24.91 -4.88
C GLN A 202 -14.64 23.51 -5.44
N VAL A 203 -14.72 23.39 -6.76
CA VAL A 203 -14.76 22.09 -7.42
C VAL A 203 -13.33 21.85 -7.87
N SER A 204 -12.63 20.89 -7.26
CA SER A 204 -11.33 20.41 -7.75
C SER A 204 -11.38 20.35 -9.28
N GLY A 205 -10.35 20.84 -9.97
CA GLY A 205 -10.43 21.03 -11.42
C GLY A 205 -11.00 19.83 -12.18
N GLU A 206 -11.63 20.11 -13.32
CA GLU A 206 -12.39 19.11 -14.09
C GLU A 206 -11.52 17.89 -14.47
N LEU A 207 -10.24 18.13 -14.79
CA LEU A 207 -9.27 17.11 -15.13
C LEU A 207 -8.90 16.24 -13.92
N GLU A 208 -8.72 16.83 -12.75
CA GLU A 208 -8.41 16.16 -11.49
C GLU A 208 -9.56 15.24 -11.07
N LYS A 209 -10.80 15.74 -11.20
CA LYS A 209 -12.00 14.95 -10.95
C LYS A 209 -12.09 13.78 -11.93
N GLN A 210 -11.83 14.00 -13.22
CA GLN A 210 -11.82 12.94 -14.22
C GLN A 210 -10.76 11.88 -13.93
N LEU A 211 -9.55 12.28 -13.52
CA LEU A 211 -8.46 11.36 -13.19
C LEU A 211 -8.82 10.47 -11.98
N LEU A 212 -9.45 11.04 -10.96
CA LEU A 212 -9.94 10.28 -9.80
C LEU A 212 -11.10 9.34 -10.18
N GLN A 213 -12.00 9.76 -11.07
CA GLN A 213 -13.14 8.96 -11.54
C GLN A 213 -12.75 7.87 -12.55
N ALA A 214 -11.62 7.99 -13.23
CA ALA A 214 -11.12 6.96 -14.15
C ALA A 214 -10.77 5.65 -13.43
N ASN A 215 -10.27 5.72 -12.19
CA ASN A 215 -9.89 4.53 -11.42
C ASN A 215 -11.09 3.59 -11.17
N PRO A 216 -12.25 4.03 -10.65
CA PRO A 216 -13.44 3.19 -10.52
C PRO A 216 -13.85 2.45 -11.80
N ILE A 217 -13.71 3.11 -12.96
CA ILE A 217 -14.03 2.50 -14.26
C ILE A 217 -13.04 1.36 -14.55
N LEU A 218 -11.75 1.62 -14.44
CA LEU A 218 -10.71 0.60 -14.66
C LEU A 218 -10.82 -0.56 -13.67
N GLU A 219 -11.22 -0.28 -12.42
CA GLU A 219 -11.46 -1.33 -11.42
C GLU A 219 -12.69 -2.18 -11.77
N ALA A 220 -13.77 -1.59 -12.26
CA ALA A 220 -14.94 -2.36 -12.68
C ALA A 220 -14.60 -3.37 -13.80
N PHE A 221 -13.83 -2.94 -14.80
CA PHE A 221 -13.50 -3.77 -15.97
C PHE A 221 -12.25 -4.66 -15.78
N GLY A 222 -11.36 -4.31 -14.86
CA GLY A 222 -10.04 -4.96 -14.72
C GLY A 222 -9.78 -5.61 -13.36
N ASN A 223 -10.62 -5.40 -12.35
CA ASN A 223 -10.48 -6.07 -11.06
C ASN A 223 -11.46 -7.25 -10.92
N ALA A 224 -11.04 -8.22 -10.11
CA ALA A 224 -11.84 -9.39 -9.77
C ALA A 224 -11.50 -9.91 -8.37
N LYS A 225 -12.43 -10.69 -7.77
CA LYS A 225 -12.16 -11.42 -6.53
C LYS A 225 -11.24 -12.62 -6.80
N THR A 226 -10.22 -12.74 -5.96
CA THR A 226 -9.29 -13.87 -5.88
C THR A 226 -9.30 -14.42 -4.45
N VAL A 227 -8.66 -15.57 -4.23
CA VAL A 227 -8.50 -16.13 -2.87
C VAL A 227 -7.78 -15.18 -1.91
N LYS A 228 -6.85 -14.35 -2.43
CA LYS A 228 -6.01 -13.45 -1.62
C LYS A 228 -6.58 -12.03 -1.46
N ASN A 229 -7.43 -11.58 -2.38
CA ASN A 229 -7.93 -10.21 -2.43
C ASN A 229 -9.27 -10.15 -3.16
N ASP A 230 -10.27 -9.54 -2.53
CA ASP A 230 -11.63 -9.39 -3.07
C ASP A 230 -11.77 -8.40 -4.23
N ASN A 231 -10.85 -7.43 -4.32
CA ASN A 231 -10.77 -6.42 -5.38
C ASN A 231 -9.35 -6.42 -5.98
N SER A 232 -8.93 -7.57 -6.50
CA SER A 232 -7.58 -7.78 -7.03
C SER A 232 -7.46 -7.19 -8.44
N SER A 233 -6.52 -6.26 -8.64
CA SER A 233 -6.19 -5.75 -9.98
C SER A 233 -5.55 -6.84 -10.83
N ARG A 234 -6.20 -7.18 -11.96
CA ARG A 234 -5.77 -8.23 -12.89
C ARG A 234 -5.11 -7.67 -14.16
N PHE A 235 -4.58 -6.46 -14.04
CA PHE A 235 -3.80 -5.75 -15.05
C PHE A 235 -2.80 -4.83 -14.33
N GLY A 236 -1.66 -4.59 -14.97
CA GLY A 236 -0.72 -3.54 -14.59
C GLY A 236 -1.22 -2.19 -15.08
N LYS A 237 -0.96 -1.13 -14.32
CA LYS A 237 -1.29 0.25 -14.69
C LYS A 237 -0.09 1.16 -14.47
N PHE A 238 0.23 1.95 -15.47
CA PHE A 238 1.21 3.03 -15.40
C PHE A 238 0.49 4.34 -15.69
N ILE A 239 0.53 5.27 -14.74
CA ILE A 239 -0.19 6.54 -14.83
C ILE A 239 0.86 7.63 -14.94
N ARG A 240 0.90 8.31 -16.09
CA ARG A 240 1.76 9.46 -16.32
C ARG A 240 0.94 10.72 -16.09
N ILE A 241 1.39 11.60 -15.20
CA ILE A 241 0.77 12.91 -14.97
C ILE A 241 1.72 13.96 -15.53
N ASN A 242 1.20 14.85 -16.36
CA ASN A 242 1.95 15.90 -17.02
C ASN A 242 1.71 17.24 -16.32
N PHE A 243 2.80 17.98 -16.10
CA PHE A 243 2.78 19.29 -15.45
C PHE A 243 3.25 20.39 -16.41
N ASP A 244 2.73 21.60 -16.28
CA ASP A 244 3.26 22.78 -16.97
C ASP A 244 4.52 23.34 -16.27
N VAL A 245 5.10 24.38 -16.87
CA VAL A 245 6.28 25.08 -16.31
C VAL A 245 6.02 25.74 -14.95
N ASN A 246 4.76 25.99 -14.59
CA ASN A 246 4.36 26.55 -13.31
C ASN A 246 4.07 25.45 -12.26
N GLY A 247 4.11 24.18 -12.66
CA GLY A 247 3.83 23.02 -11.81
C GLY A 247 2.35 22.62 -11.75
N TYR A 248 1.48 23.15 -12.61
CA TYR A 248 0.08 22.76 -12.66
C TYR A 248 -0.15 21.50 -13.50
N ILE A 249 -1.08 20.65 -13.09
CA ILE A 249 -1.48 19.48 -13.87
C ILE A 249 -2.16 19.94 -15.17
N VAL A 250 -1.64 19.50 -16.32
CA VAL A 250 -2.21 19.80 -17.64
C VAL A 250 -2.77 18.58 -18.37
N GLY A 251 -2.41 17.38 -17.94
CA GLY A 251 -2.88 16.15 -18.56
C GLY A 251 -2.47 14.91 -17.77
N ALA A 252 -3.12 13.79 -18.08
CA ALA A 252 -2.74 12.48 -17.57
C ALA A 252 -2.94 11.41 -18.64
N ASN A 253 -2.04 10.43 -18.69
CA ASN A 253 -2.13 9.25 -19.55
C ASN A 253 -2.10 7.97 -18.69
N ILE A 254 -2.91 6.98 -19.06
CA ILE A 254 -2.94 5.69 -18.37
C ILE A 254 -2.61 4.60 -19.37
N GLU A 255 -1.46 3.96 -19.17
CA GLU A 255 -1.05 2.78 -19.93
C GLU A 255 -1.37 1.52 -19.12
N THR A 256 -1.99 0.55 -19.79
CA THR A 256 -2.40 -0.71 -19.16
C THR A 256 -1.61 -1.86 -19.74
N TYR A 257 -1.27 -2.81 -18.87
CA TYR A 257 -0.37 -3.91 -19.19
C TYR A 257 -0.99 -5.24 -18.74
N LEU A 258 -0.83 -6.29 -19.55
CA LEU A 258 -1.06 -7.68 -19.15
C LEU A 258 -2.43 -7.94 -18.47
N LEU A 259 -3.53 -7.53 -19.11
CA LEU A 259 -4.86 -7.89 -18.65
C LEU A 259 -5.05 -9.42 -18.72
N GLU A 260 -5.41 -10.05 -17.60
CA GLU A 260 -5.69 -11.48 -17.50
C GLU A 260 -7.03 -11.86 -18.18
N LYS A 261 -7.07 -11.81 -19.52
CA LYS A 261 -8.29 -12.05 -20.32
C LYS A 261 -8.87 -13.46 -20.13
N SER A 262 -8.05 -14.46 -19.79
CA SER A 262 -8.48 -15.85 -19.59
C SER A 262 -9.56 -16.00 -18.51
N ARG A 263 -9.53 -15.16 -17.48
CA ARG A 263 -10.50 -15.14 -16.37
C ARG A 263 -11.92 -14.82 -16.82
N ALA A 264 -12.10 -14.15 -17.96
CA ALA A 264 -13.41 -13.87 -18.51
C ALA A 264 -14.17 -15.15 -18.90
N ILE A 265 -13.44 -16.22 -19.26
CA ILE A 265 -14.02 -17.47 -19.77
C ILE A 265 -14.07 -18.53 -18.67
N ARG A 266 -13.02 -18.64 -17.86
CA ARG A 266 -12.91 -19.66 -16.79
C ARG A 266 -12.37 -19.04 -15.51
N GLN A 267 -12.99 -19.39 -14.39
CA GLN A 267 -12.57 -18.95 -13.06
C GLN A 267 -12.10 -20.14 -12.24
N ALA A 268 -11.11 -19.92 -11.38
CA ALA A 268 -10.69 -20.91 -10.40
C ALA A 268 -11.76 -21.03 -9.29
N LYS A 269 -11.67 -22.11 -8.50
CA LYS A 269 -12.54 -22.31 -7.34
C LYS A 269 -12.42 -21.13 -6.37
N ASP A 270 -13.56 -20.66 -5.86
CA ASP A 270 -13.68 -19.52 -4.92
C ASP A 270 -13.24 -18.15 -5.47
N GLU A 271 -13.05 -18.04 -6.79
CA GLU A 271 -12.75 -16.78 -7.48
C GLU A 271 -13.91 -16.29 -8.35
N ARG A 272 -13.87 -15.00 -8.73
CA ARG A 272 -14.88 -14.38 -9.61
C ARG A 272 -14.26 -13.91 -10.93
N THR A 273 -15.12 -13.64 -11.91
CA THR A 273 -14.77 -12.88 -13.12
C THR A 273 -14.72 -11.37 -12.82
N PHE A 274 -14.47 -10.54 -13.83
CA PHE A 274 -14.41 -9.08 -13.68
C PHE A 274 -15.68 -8.50 -13.08
N HIS A 275 -15.54 -7.51 -12.20
CA HIS A 275 -16.67 -6.94 -11.44
C HIS A 275 -17.80 -6.41 -12.33
N VAL A 276 -17.47 -5.86 -13.50
CA VAL A 276 -18.44 -5.32 -14.46
C VAL A 276 -19.50 -6.34 -14.86
N PHE A 277 -19.16 -7.63 -14.99
CA PHE A 277 -20.15 -8.66 -15.33
C PHE A 277 -21.22 -8.80 -14.24
N TYR A 278 -20.80 -8.80 -12.98
CA TYR A 278 -21.74 -8.84 -11.85
C TYR A 278 -22.56 -7.55 -11.77
N TYR A 279 -21.91 -6.38 -11.91
CA TYR A 279 -22.60 -5.09 -11.87
C TYR A 279 -23.64 -4.95 -12.98
N MET A 280 -23.35 -5.43 -14.19
CA MET A 280 -24.32 -5.45 -15.28
C MET A 280 -25.48 -6.41 -15.00
N LEU A 281 -25.21 -7.62 -14.53
CA LEU A 281 -26.26 -8.60 -14.26
C LEU A 281 -27.21 -8.15 -13.15
N THR A 282 -26.69 -7.52 -12.08
CA THR A 282 -27.51 -7.05 -10.96
C THR A 282 -28.10 -5.66 -11.17
N GLY A 283 -27.36 -4.77 -11.86
CA GLY A 283 -27.70 -3.34 -11.97
C GLY A 283 -28.34 -2.93 -13.29
N ALA A 284 -28.36 -3.79 -14.32
CA ALA A 284 -29.04 -3.46 -15.58
C ALA A 284 -30.56 -3.50 -15.40
N GLY A 285 -31.22 -2.35 -15.62
CA GLY A 285 -32.68 -2.28 -15.70
C GLY A 285 -33.24 -3.06 -16.89
N ASP A 286 -34.55 -3.36 -16.86
CA ASP A 286 -35.20 -4.29 -17.79
C ASP A 286 -34.94 -3.97 -19.27
N LYS A 287 -34.95 -2.69 -19.66
CA LYS A 287 -34.65 -2.26 -21.03
C LYS A 287 -33.23 -2.60 -21.48
N LEU A 288 -32.24 -2.46 -20.60
CA LEU A 288 -30.83 -2.77 -20.91
C LEU A 288 -30.62 -4.29 -20.90
N ARG A 289 -31.27 -5.00 -19.97
CA ARG A 289 -31.27 -6.47 -19.92
C ARG A 289 -31.88 -7.08 -21.18
N SER A 290 -33.02 -6.59 -21.67
CA SER A 290 -33.64 -7.05 -22.92
C SER A 290 -32.84 -6.68 -24.18
N LYS A 291 -31.95 -5.69 -24.12
CA LYS A 291 -31.03 -5.36 -25.23
C LYS A 291 -29.74 -6.17 -25.19
N ALA A 292 -29.17 -6.38 -24.00
CA ALA A 292 -27.90 -7.07 -23.80
C ALA A 292 -28.03 -8.60 -23.75
N CYS A 293 -29.11 -9.12 -23.15
CA CYS A 293 -29.37 -10.57 -23.00
C CYS A 293 -30.34 -11.10 -24.06
N ARG A 294 -30.35 -10.52 -25.27
CA ARG A 294 -31.30 -10.88 -26.34
C ARG A 294 -31.15 -12.31 -26.87
N ASN A 295 -30.04 -12.97 -26.53
CA ASN A 295 -29.80 -14.39 -26.78
C ASN A 295 -29.50 -15.07 -25.44
N GLU A 296 -30.26 -16.12 -25.11
CA GLU A 296 -30.03 -17.03 -23.97
C GLU A 296 -28.73 -17.87 -24.11
N THR A 297 -27.78 -17.43 -24.95
CA THR A 297 -26.62 -18.19 -25.44
C THR A 297 -25.29 -17.64 -24.92
N TYR A 298 -25.27 -17.02 -23.74
CA TYR A 298 -24.02 -16.59 -23.09
C TYR A 298 -23.77 -17.38 -21.81
N PRO A 299 -23.33 -18.65 -21.92
CA PRO A 299 -23.00 -19.48 -20.74
C PRO A 299 -21.91 -18.85 -19.86
N SER A 300 -21.09 -17.92 -20.37
CA SER A 300 -20.11 -17.16 -19.58
C SER A 300 -20.71 -16.05 -18.71
N LEU A 301 -21.96 -15.62 -18.95
CA LEU A 301 -22.67 -14.63 -18.12
C LEU A 301 -23.69 -15.26 -17.15
N CYS A 302 -24.15 -16.48 -17.39
CA CYS A 302 -25.14 -17.15 -16.53
C CYS A 302 -24.45 -17.86 -15.35
N LEU A 303 -24.10 -17.10 -14.32
CA LEU A 303 -23.47 -17.58 -13.09
C LEU A 303 -24.41 -18.31 -12.11
N SER A 304 -25.59 -18.78 -12.53
CA SER A 304 -26.53 -19.44 -11.60
C SER A 304 -26.47 -20.97 -11.57
N THR A 305 -25.82 -21.66 -12.50
CA THR A 305 -25.78 -23.14 -12.46
C THR A 305 -24.66 -23.77 -13.31
N VAL A 306 -23.79 -24.53 -12.63
CA VAL A 306 -23.27 -25.86 -13.06
C VAL A 306 -22.09 -25.93 -14.06
N PRO A 307 -21.14 -26.88 -13.85
CA PRO A 307 -20.06 -27.23 -14.79
C PRO A 307 -20.59 -27.94 -16.04
N VAL A 308 -20.25 -27.49 -17.25
CA VAL A 308 -20.39 -28.30 -18.47
C VAL A 308 -19.24 -28.01 -19.43
N HIS A 309 -18.78 -29.09 -20.07
CA HIS A 309 -17.60 -29.24 -20.89
C HIS A 309 -17.31 -28.16 -21.93
N ALA A 310 -16.01 -28.03 -22.17
CA ALA A 310 -15.34 -27.49 -23.33
C ALA A 310 -16.20 -27.46 -24.61
N TYR A 311 -16.39 -26.28 -25.17
CA TYR A 311 -16.29 -26.08 -26.61
C TYR A 311 -15.44 -24.83 -26.90
N CYS A 312 -14.32 -25.09 -27.55
CA CYS A 312 -13.56 -24.12 -28.32
C CYS A 312 -14.50 -23.54 -29.38
N LEU A 313 -14.77 -22.25 -29.37
CA LEU A 313 -15.14 -21.46 -30.55
C LEU A 313 -14.88 -20.00 -30.23
N GLY A 314 -14.01 -19.39 -31.04
CA GLY A 314 -13.56 -18.01 -30.87
C GLY A 314 -14.72 -17.03 -30.86
N ILE A 315 -14.68 -16.11 -29.90
CA ILE A 315 -15.50 -14.90 -29.91
C ILE A 315 -14.52 -13.75 -29.75
N GLY A 316 -14.15 -13.16 -30.89
CA GLY A 316 -13.64 -11.80 -30.93
C GLY A 316 -14.75 -10.89 -30.43
N PHE A 317 -14.54 -10.24 -29.30
CA PHE A 317 -15.23 -8.99 -29.02
C PHE A 317 -14.59 -7.94 -29.93
N ASP A 318 -15.19 -7.69 -31.08
CA ASP A 318 -14.91 -6.51 -31.89
C ASP A 318 -15.31 -5.28 -31.06
N PHE A 319 -14.35 -4.80 -30.27
CA PHE A 319 -14.28 -3.39 -29.92
C PHE A 319 -13.95 -2.67 -31.22
N ALA A 320 -14.98 -2.24 -31.95
CA ALA A 320 -14.82 -1.33 -33.07
C ALA A 320 -14.22 -0.02 -32.54
N TRP A 321 -12.89 0.08 -32.61
CA TRP A 321 -12.17 1.32 -32.52
C TRP A 321 -12.40 2.08 -33.83
N ILE A 322 -13.05 3.23 -33.72
CA ILE A 322 -13.00 4.26 -34.76
C ILE A 322 -11.55 4.77 -34.78
N TYR A 323 -10.75 4.27 -35.71
CA TYR A 323 -9.57 4.96 -36.22
C TYR A 323 -9.83 5.24 -37.70
N GLY A 324 -10.04 6.51 -38.02
CA GLY A 324 -9.88 7.01 -39.37
C GLY A 324 -8.39 7.21 -39.69
N GLY A 325 -8.03 6.90 -40.94
CA GLY A 325 -6.88 7.50 -41.63
C GLY A 325 -5.51 6.91 -41.34
N LEU A 326 -5.08 5.96 -42.18
CA LEU A 326 -4.10 6.20 -43.24
C LEU A 326 -4.12 5.04 -44.26
#